data_AF-A0A9E1ND27-F1
#
_entry.id   AF-A0A9E1ND27-F1
#
_cell.length_a   1.000
_cell.length_b   1.000
_cell.length_c   1.000
_cell.angle_alpha   90.00
_cell.angle_beta   90.00
_cell.angle_gamma   90.00
#
_symmetry.space_group_name_H-M   'P 1'
#
loop_
_entity.id
_entity.type
_entity.pdbx_description
1 polymer ?
#
loop_
_entity_poly.entity_id
_entity_poly.type
_entity_poly.pdbx_seq_one_letter_code
_entity_poly.pdbx_strand_id
1 'polypeptide(L)' 'MFKINSKAPLFKLNSTDGEIYSLKDSLGKYVVLYFYPKDDTPGCTIETNDF' A
#
# COMPACT_ATOMS: atom_id res chain seq x y z
N MET A 1 -6.06 13.17 -10.07
CA MET A 1 -7.22 12.61 -9.35
C MET A 1 -7.52 11.23 -9.90
N PHE A 2 -7.52 10.19 -9.06
CA PHE A 2 -7.84 8.83 -9.50
C PHE A 2 -9.34 8.67 -9.72
N LYS A 3 -9.71 7.87 -10.72
CA LYS A 3 -11.12 7.56 -11.01
C LYS A 3 -11.38 6.09 -10.75
N ILE A 4 -12.56 5.77 -10.28
CA ILE A 4 -13.02 4.38 -10.16
C ILE A 4 -12.90 3.70 -11.54
N ASN A 5 -12.49 2.43 -11.54
CA ASN A 5 -12.23 1.62 -12.74
C ASN A 5 -11.08 2.09 -13.65
N SER A 6 -10.29 3.09 -13.25
CA SER A 6 -9.03 3.40 -13.93
C SER A 6 -7.92 2.45 -13.49
N LYS A 7 -7.00 2.12 -14.41
CA LYS A 7 -5.81 1.33 -14.04
C LYS A 7 -4.99 2.10 -13.01
N ALA A 8 -4.62 1.42 -11.93
CA ALA A 8 -3.67 1.97 -10.96
C ALA A 8 -2.32 2.26 -11.65
N PRO A 9 -1.68 3.40 -11.36
CA PRO A 9 -0.34 3.69 -11.88
C PRO A 9 0.67 2.65 -11.39
N LEU A 10 1.59 2.26 -12.25
CA LEU A 10 2.73 1.46 -11.82
C LEU A 10 3.63 2.32 -10.93
N PHE A 11 4.04 1.75 -9.81
CA PHE A 11 5.00 2.37 -8.90
C PHE A 11 6.06 1.36 -8.47
N LYS A 12 7.19 1.90 -8.01
CA LYS A 12 8.25 1.19 -7.33
C LYS A 12 8.60 1.97 -6.06
N LEU A 13 8.63 1.30 -4.93
CA LEU A 13 8.90 1.90 -3.63
C LEU A 13 9.79 0.97 -2.81
N ASN A 14 10.63 1.55 -1.96
CA ASN A 14 11.36 0.77 -0.97
C ASN A 14 10.35 0.23 0.05
N SER A 15 10.45 -1.05 0.36
CA SER A 15 9.65 -1.74 1.36
C SER A 15 10.44 -1.89 2.67
N THR A 16 9.74 -2.22 3.76
CA THR A 16 10.32 -2.40 5.10
C THR A 16 11.18 -3.65 5.23
N ASP A 17 11.03 -4.61 4.31
CA ASP A 17 11.87 -5.81 4.19
C ASP A 17 13.21 -5.54 3.46
N GLY A 18 13.45 -4.30 3.02
CA GLY A 18 14.66 -3.90 2.32
C GLY A 18 14.63 -4.16 0.81
N GLU A 19 13.55 -4.76 0.30
CA GLU A 19 13.35 -5.01 -1.12
C GLU A 19 12.60 -3.85 -1.80
N ILE A 20 12.70 -3.77 -3.13
CA ILE A 20 11.89 -2.82 -3.90
C ILE A 20 10.56 -3.49 -4.23
N TYR A 21 9.48 -2.99 -3.65
CA TYR A 21 8.13 -3.39 -4.06
C TYR A 21 7.78 -2.75 -5.40
N SER A 22 7.19 -3.54 -6.30
CA SER A 22 6.75 -3.11 -7.63
C SER A 22 5.34 -3.64 -7.91
N LEU A 23 4.40 -2.73 -8.19
CA LEU A 23 3.00 -3.11 -8.44
C LEU A 23 2.86 -4.05 -9.65
N LYS A 24 3.78 -3.96 -10.61
CA LYS A 24 3.80 -4.80 -11.80
C LYS A 24 3.95 -6.28 -11.46
N ASP A 25 4.66 -6.60 -10.39
CA ASP A 25 4.94 -7.99 -9.98
C ASP A 25 3.75 -8.62 -9.23
N SER A 26 2.75 -7.81 -8.87
CA SER A 26 1.49 -8.24 -8.25
C SER A 26 0.32 -8.32 -9.24
N LEU A 27 0.55 -8.15 -10.54
CA LEU A 27 -0.49 -8.28 -11.56
C LEU A 27 -1.14 -9.66 -11.53
N GLY A 28 -2.47 -9.70 -11.64
CA GLY A 28 -3.26 -10.94 -11.54
C GLY A 28 -3.68 -11.31 -10.12
N LYS A 29 -3.24 -10.57 -9.10
CA LYS A 29 -3.71 -10.67 -7.70
C LYS A 29 -4.56 -9.46 -7.33
N TYR A 30 -5.45 -9.62 -6.36
CA TYR A 30 -6.09 -8.49 -5.70
C TYR A 30 -5.07 -7.79 -4.80
N VAL A 31 -5.01 -6.46 -4.87
CA VAL A 31 -4.09 -5.63 -4.09
C VAL A 31 -4.89 -4.47 -3.49
N VAL A 32 -4.72 -4.24 -2.19
CA VAL A 32 -5.27 -3.08 -1.48
C VAL A 32 -4.09 -2.22 -1.03
N LEU A 33 -4.11 -0.93 -1.40
CA LEU A 33 -3.12 0.05 -0.96
C LEU A 33 -3.81 1.02 0.00
N TYR A 34 -3.30 1.08 1.23
CA TYR A 34 -3.78 2.00 2.25
C TYR A 34 -2.64 2.93 2.66
N PHE A 35 -2.98 4.14 3.11
CA PHE A 35 -2.02 5.13 3.59
C PHE A 35 -2.41 5.51 5.01
N TYR A 36 -1.42 5.65 5.89
CA TYR A 36 -1.61 6.16 7.24
C TYR A 36 -0.59 7.29 7.51
N PRO A 37 -0.87 8.24 8.41
CA PRO A 37 -0.11 9.49 8.49
C PRO A 37 1.33 9.32 8.98
N LYS A 38 1.55 8.43 9.96
CA LYS A 38 2.85 8.22 10.58
C LYS A 38 2.84 6.96 11.46
N ASP A 39 3.95 6.24 11.44
CA ASP A 39 4.30 5.18 12.40
C ASP A 39 4.22 5.68 13.85
N ASP A 40 3.90 4.76 14.78
CA ASP A 40 4.00 4.96 16.23
C ASP A 40 3.25 6.19 16.79
N THR A 41 2.12 6.57 16.19
CA THR A 41 1.24 7.61 16.74
C THR A 41 0.09 7.02 17.56
N PRO A 42 -0.44 7.72 18.59
CA PRO A 42 -1.44 7.14 19.52
C PRO A 42 -2.80 6.76 18.92
N GLY A 43 -2.99 6.92 17.60
CA GLY A 43 -4.15 6.43 16.84
C GLY A 43 -3.86 5.16 16.03
N CYS A 44 -2.62 4.65 16.01
CA CYS A 44 -2.16 3.59 15.11
C CYS A 44 -2.39 2.15 15.62
N THR A 45 -3.17 1.95 16.69
CA THR A 45 -3.28 0.64 17.37
C THR A 45 -4.59 -0.11 17.11
N ILE A 46 -5.56 0.48 16.38
CA ILE A 46 -6.84 -0.21 16.07
C ILE A 46 -6.88 -0.70 14.62
N GLU A 47 -6.44 0.09 13.64
CA GLU A 47 -6.58 -0.28 12.22
C GLU A 47 -5.53 -1.31 11.75
N THR A 48 -4.32 -1.33 12.30
CA THR A 48 -3.24 -2.23 11.84
C THR A 48 -3.29 -3.63 12.46
N ASN A 49 -4.01 -3.83 13.57
CA ASN A 49 -4.14 -5.16 14.19
C ASN A 49 -5.20 -6.05 13.52
N ASP A 50 -6.13 -5.46 12.77
CA ASP A 50 -7.27 -6.16 12.15
C ASP A 50 -7.08 -6.42 10.63
N PHE A 51 -5.92 -6.05 10.05
CA PHE A 51 -5.57 -6.25 8.64
C PHE A 51 -4.44 -7.27 8.44
#